data_AF-A0A519H0F2-F1
#
_entry.id   AF-A0A519H0F2-F1
#
_cell.length_a   1.000
_cell.length_b   1.000
_cell.length_c   1.000
_cell.angle_alpha   90.00
_cell.angle_beta   90.00
_cell.angle_gamma   90.00
#
_symmetry.space_group_name_H-M   'P 1'
#
loop_
_entity.id
_entity.type
_entity.pdbx_description
1 polymer ?
#
loop_
_entity_poly.entity_id
_entity_poly.type
_entity_poly.pdbx_seq_one_letter_code
_entity_poly.pdbx_strand_id
1 'polypeptide(L)'
;RQGSRLKIATKFVGIARDFFAEKGVHVDLIKLYGSMELAPLTGLADAIVDIVSTGNTLRANNLVEVEQIMDISARLVVNQAALKLKREPIRRIVDAFASALSA
;
A
#
# COMPACT_ATOMS: atom_id res chain seq x y z
N ARG A 1 -24.57 -8.58 8.29
CA ARG A 1 -25.25 -7.38 8.85
C ARG A 1 -25.84 -6.61 7.67
N GLN A 2 -27.16 -6.58 7.52
CA GLN A 2 -27.80 -5.91 6.39
C GLN A 2 -27.86 -4.41 6.70
N GLY A 3 -27.09 -3.59 5.96
CA GLY A 3 -27.14 -2.13 6.04
C GLY A 3 -26.02 -1.42 6.83
N SER A 4 -25.01 -2.12 7.36
CA SER A 4 -23.83 -1.45 7.94
C SER A 4 -22.76 -1.17 6.87
N ARG A 5 -22.26 0.08 6.81
CA ARG A 5 -21.09 0.44 6.00
C ARG A 5 -19.90 -0.45 6.40
N LEU A 6 -19.15 -0.94 5.41
CA LEU A 6 -17.97 -1.74 5.65
C LEU A 6 -16.90 -0.88 6.33
N LYS A 7 -16.38 -1.34 7.46
CA LYS A 7 -15.27 -0.69 8.15
C LYS A 7 -13.96 -1.25 7.62
N ILE A 8 -13.12 -0.38 7.09
CA ILE A 8 -11.84 -0.77 6.50
C ILE A 8 -10.71 -0.10 7.27
N ALA A 9 -9.84 -0.91 7.86
CA ALA A 9 -8.64 -0.41 8.51
C ALA A 9 -7.47 -0.34 7.52
N THR A 10 -6.80 0.81 7.43
CA THR A 10 -5.62 0.95 6.55
C THR A 10 -4.65 2.04 7.00
N LYS A 11 -3.37 1.90 6.62
CA LYS A 11 -2.41 3.03 6.60
C LYS A 11 -2.60 3.90 5.35
N PHE A 12 -3.19 3.35 4.29
CA PHE A 12 -3.28 3.90 2.94
C PHE A 12 -4.68 4.44 2.63
N VAL A 13 -5.14 5.41 3.43
CA VAL A 13 -6.52 5.94 3.37
C VAL A 13 -6.92 6.46 1.98
N GLY A 14 -6.00 7.12 1.27
CA GLY A 14 -6.25 7.59 -0.10
C GLY A 14 -6.51 6.43 -1.06
N ILE A 15 -5.59 5.47 -1.13
CA ILE A 15 -5.68 4.29 -1.98
C ILE A 15 -6.97 3.49 -1.69
N ALA A 16 -7.27 3.23 -0.42
CA ALA A 16 -8.48 2.49 -0.05
C ALA A 16 -9.74 3.25 -0.45
N ARG A 17 -9.81 4.57 -0.20
CA ARG A 17 -10.94 5.40 -0.60
C ARG A 17 -11.20 5.31 -2.10
N ASP A 18 -10.16 5.46 -2.91
CA ASP A 18 -10.28 5.50 -4.36
C ASP A 18 -10.73 4.12 -4.89
N PHE A 19 -10.11 3.03 -4.41
CA PHE A 19 -10.49 1.66 -4.74
C PHE A 19 -11.96 1.32 -4.44
N PHE A 20 -12.48 1.74 -3.28
CA PHE A 20 -13.89 1.49 -2.94
C PHE A 20 -14.84 2.45 -3.67
N ALA A 21 -14.42 3.70 -3.94
CA ALA A 21 -15.21 4.66 -4.69
C ALA A 21 -15.41 4.23 -6.16
N GLU A 22 -14.37 3.70 -6.81
CA GLU A 22 -14.44 3.14 -8.17
C GLU A 22 -15.47 2.00 -8.29
N LYS A 23 -15.76 1.31 -7.18
CA LYS A 23 -16.76 0.23 -7.11
C LYS A 23 -18.15 0.70 -6.68
N GLY A 24 -18.33 1.98 -6.38
CA GLY A 24 -19.57 2.49 -5.80
C GLY A 24 -19.86 1.94 -4.39
N VAL A 25 -18.84 1.50 -3.65
CA VAL A 25 -18.98 0.93 -2.31
C VAL A 25 -18.68 2.00 -1.26
N HIS A 26 -19.66 2.33 -0.43
CA HIS A 26 -19.46 3.25 0.69
C HIS A 26 -18.84 2.52 1.90
N VAL A 27 -17.67 2.99 2.32
CA VAL A 27 -16.91 2.42 3.44
C VAL A 27 -16.63 3.45 4.54
N ASP A 28 -16.41 2.97 5.75
CA ASP A 28 -15.88 3.73 6.88
C ASP A 28 -14.38 3.43 7.00
N LEU A 29 -13.54 4.42 6.69
CA LEU A 29 -12.09 4.26 6.74
C LEU A 29 -11.55 4.54 8.14
N ILE A 30 -10.86 3.56 8.71
CA ILE A 30 -10.18 3.65 10.01
C ILE A 30 -8.67 3.74 9.73
N LYS A 31 -8.08 4.91 9.95
CA LYS A 31 -6.64 5.09 9.80
C LYS A 31 -5.91 4.42 10.96
N LEU A 32 -5.03 3.48 10.65
CA LEU A 32 -4.11 2.87 11.61
C LEU A 32 -2.66 3.22 11.26
N TYR A 33 -1.75 3.02 12.22
CA TYR A 33 -0.32 3.27 12.07
C TYR A 33 0.52 1.98 12.11
N GLY A 34 -0.06 0.87 12.54
CA GLY A 34 0.59 -0.45 12.68
C GLY A 34 -0.41 -1.53 13.09
N SER A 35 0.06 -2.77 13.13
CA SER A 35 -0.70 -3.95 13.58
C SER A 35 -2.07 -4.07 12.93
N MET A 36 -2.10 -4.02 11.60
CA MET A 36 -3.34 -4.01 10.81
C MET A 36 -4.19 -5.25 11.10
N GLU A 37 -3.53 -6.38 11.31
CA GLU A 37 -4.10 -7.70 11.52
C GLU A 37 -4.93 -7.78 12.82
N LEU A 38 -4.69 -6.89 13.78
CA LEU A 38 -5.49 -6.79 15.00
C LEU A 38 -6.86 -6.17 14.75
N ALA A 39 -7.05 -5.40 13.68
CA ALA A 39 -8.30 -4.68 13.46
C ALA A 39 -9.48 -5.63 13.17
N PRO A 40 -9.36 -6.65 12.29
CA PRO A 40 -10.37 -7.69 12.16
C PRO A 40 -10.49 -8.55 13.43
N LEU A 41 -9.36 -8.92 14.05
CA LEU A 41 -9.34 -9.78 15.24
C LEU A 41 -10.12 -9.21 16.42
N THR A 42 -10.07 -7.89 16.61
CA THR A 42 -10.76 -7.16 17.68
C THR A 42 -12.16 -6.67 17.29
N GLY A 43 -12.59 -6.89 16.05
CA GLY A 43 -13.85 -6.38 15.52
C GLY A 43 -13.89 -4.88 15.27
N LEU A 44 -12.72 -4.20 15.25
CA LEU A 44 -12.59 -2.79 14.91
C LEU A 44 -12.95 -2.53 13.44
N ALA A 45 -12.53 -3.43 12.55
CA ALA A 45 -12.76 -3.34 11.11
C ALA A 45 -13.26 -4.67 10.55
N ASP A 46 -14.04 -4.61 9.48
CA ASP A 46 -14.52 -5.80 8.76
C ASP A 46 -13.41 -6.37 7.84
N ALA A 47 -12.53 -5.51 7.33
CA ALA A 47 -11.38 -5.90 6.52
C ALA A 47 -10.22 -4.89 6.65
N ILE A 48 -9.05 -5.26 6.11
CA ILE A 48 -7.88 -4.38 6.02
C ILE A 48 -7.49 -4.12 4.57
N VAL A 49 -6.87 -2.98 4.33
CA VAL A 49 -6.09 -2.71 3.12
C VAL A 49 -4.65 -2.49 3.55
N ASP A 50 -3.76 -3.39 3.14
CA ASP A 50 -2.33 -3.33 3.47
C ASP A 50 -1.47 -3.93 2.36
N ILE A 51 -0.17 -3.68 2.44
CA ILE A 51 0.82 -4.26 1.52
C ILE A 51 1.14 -5.69 1.97
N VAL A 52 1.08 -6.63 1.03
CA VAL A 52 1.43 -8.03 1.26
C VAL A 52 2.42 -8.52 0.19
N SER A 53 3.19 -9.55 0.54
CA SER A 53 4.15 -10.18 -0.37
C SER A 53 3.80 -11.65 -0.57
N THR A 54 4.40 -12.59 0.17
CA THR A 54 4.14 -14.04 0.02
C THR A 54 2.85 -14.53 0.68
N GLY A 55 2.08 -13.63 1.29
CA GLY A 55 0.87 -13.95 2.07
C GLY A 55 1.12 -14.63 3.42
N ASN A 56 2.38 -14.90 3.80
CA ASN A 56 2.70 -15.59 5.05
C ASN A 56 2.18 -14.85 6.29
N THR A 57 2.31 -13.52 6.34
CA THR A 57 1.80 -12.68 7.44
C THR A 57 0.27 -12.76 7.57
N LEU A 58 -0.45 -12.79 6.44
CA LEU A 58 -1.91 -12.93 6.45
C LEU A 58 -2.32 -14.28 7.04
N ARG A 59 -1.71 -15.37 6.55
CA ARG A 59 -2.01 -16.73 7.04
C ARG A 59 -1.73 -16.89 8.53
N ALA A 60 -0.64 -16.32 9.03
CA ALA A 60 -0.31 -16.35 10.46
C ALA A 60 -1.35 -15.65 11.35
N ASN A 61 -2.17 -14.76 10.78
CA ASN A 61 -3.24 -14.04 11.47
C ASN A 61 -4.64 -14.49 11.04
N ASN A 62 -4.77 -15.67 10.41
CA ASN A 62 -6.02 -16.21 9.89
C ASN A 62 -6.74 -15.26 8.90
N LEU A 63 -5.97 -14.47 8.16
CA LEU A 63 -6.45 -13.59 7.09
C LEU A 63 -6.23 -14.24 5.74
N VAL A 64 -7.11 -13.90 4.80
CA VAL A 64 -7.02 -14.29 3.40
C VAL A 64 -7.02 -13.04 2.53
N GLU A 65 -6.22 -13.06 1.47
CA GLU A 65 -6.28 -12.00 0.46
C GLU A 65 -7.58 -12.16 -0.33
N VAL A 66 -8.42 -11.13 -0.30
CA VAL A 66 -9.73 -11.14 -0.95
C VAL A 66 -9.68 -10.53 -2.34
N GLU A 67 -8.82 -9.53 -2.54
CA GLU A 67 -8.69 -8.82 -3.80
C GLU A 67 -7.39 -8.03 -3.86
N GLN A 68 -6.74 -8.07 -5.01
CA GLN A 68 -5.55 -7.27 -5.30
C GLN A 68 -5.95 -5.87 -5.77
N ILE A 69 -5.37 -4.84 -5.16
CA ILE A 69 -5.67 -3.43 -5.51
C ILE A 69 -4.73 -2.92 -6.61
N MET A 70 -3.42 -3.09 -6.42
CA MET A 70 -2.40 -2.65 -7.37
C MET A 70 -1.09 -3.40 -7.15
N ASP A 71 -0.27 -3.50 -8.19
CA ASP A 71 1.13 -3.87 -8.07
C ASP A 71 1.96 -2.70 -7.53
N ILE A 72 2.99 -3.02 -6.75
CA ILE A 72 3.93 -2.03 -6.20
C ILE A 72 5.37 -2.36 -6.58
N SER A 73 6.18 -1.31 -6.69
CA SER A 73 7.62 -1.43 -6.95
C SER A 73 8.37 -0.32 -6.21
N ALA A 74 9.61 -0.60 -5.81
CA ALA A 74 10.50 0.45 -5.34
C ALA A 74 10.90 1.35 -6.52
N ARG A 75 10.92 2.67 -6.31
CA ARG A 75 11.28 3.65 -7.34
C ARG A 75 12.37 4.58 -6.85
N LEU A 76 13.34 4.89 -7.70
CA LEU A 76 14.32 5.94 -7.45
C LEU A 76 13.68 7.30 -7.76
N VAL A 77 13.49 8.13 -6.74
CA VAL A 77 12.93 9.48 -6.87
C VAL A 77 14.04 10.51 -6.68
N VAL A 78 14.14 11.46 -7.60
CA VAL A 78 15.17 12.50 -7.59
C VAL A 78 14.53 13.87 -7.54
N ASN A 79 15.01 14.74 -6.65
CA ASN A 79 14.60 16.14 -6.62
C ASN A 79 15.03 16.86 -7.92
N GLN A 80 14.10 17.60 -8.54
CA GLN A 80 14.33 18.24 -9.83
C GLN A 80 15.43 19.32 -9.79
N ALA A 81 15.53 20.09 -8.71
CA ALA A 81 16.57 21.11 -8.57
C ALA A 81 17.94 20.46 -8.38
N ALA A 82 18.03 19.42 -7.56
CA ALA A 82 19.25 18.64 -7.40
C ALA A 82 19.70 18.02 -8.72
N LEU A 83 18.77 17.46 -9.52
CA LEU A 83 19.07 16.89 -10.83
C LEU A 83 19.71 17.91 -11.79
N LYS A 84 19.32 19.19 -11.71
CA LYS A 84 19.90 20.27 -12.51
C LYS A 84 21.27 20.73 -11.98
N LEU A 85 21.38 20.94 -10.67
CA LEU A 85 22.56 21.53 -10.04
C LEU A 85 23.69 20.51 -9.77
N LYS A 86 23.35 19.23 -9.59
CA LYS A 86 24.28 18.14 -9.25
C LYS A 86 24.19 17.02 -10.30
N ARG A 87 24.12 17.41 -11.57
CA ARG A 87 23.86 16.52 -12.70
C ARG A 87 24.79 15.31 -12.74
N GLU A 88 26.11 15.53 -12.78
CA GLU A 88 27.08 14.43 -12.93
C GLU A 88 27.08 13.42 -11.76
N PRO A 89 27.12 13.84 -10.48
CA PRO A 89 26.99 12.89 -9.36
C PRO A 89 25.68 12.10 -9.39
N ILE A 90 24.55 12.76 -9.66
CA ILE A 90 23.24 12.09 -9.70
C ILE A 90 23.15 11.13 -10.88
N ARG A 91 23.68 11.52 -12.05
CA ARG A 91 23.68 10.68 -13.24
C ARG A 91 24.41 9.36 -12.99
N ARG A 92 25.56 9.41 -12.32
CA ARG A 92 26.29 8.20 -11.92
C ARG A 92 25.46 7.25 -11.04
N ILE A 93 24.68 7.78 -10.09
CA ILE A 93 23.79 6.96 -9.26
C ILE A 93 22.68 6.34 -10.11
N VAL A 94 22.03 7.14 -10.97
CA VAL A 94 20.97 6.65 -11.87
C VAL A 94 21.49 5.54 -12.78
N ASP A 95 22.65 5.72 -13.39
CA ASP A 95 23.25 4.74 -14.30
C ASP A 95 23.65 3.45 -13.55
N ALA A 96 24.10 3.56 -12.30
CA ALA A 96 24.38 2.40 -11.44
C ALA A 96 23.11 1.57 -11.14
N PHE A 97 22.01 2.23 -10.77
CA PHE A 97 20.72 1.55 -10.57
C PHE A 97 20.21 0.91 -11.88
N ALA A 98 20.30 1.62 -13.00
CA ALA A 98 19.86 1.11 -14.30
C ALA A 98 20.64 -0.13 -14.74
N SER A 99 21.96 -0.14 -14.51
CA SER A 99 22.83 -1.28 -14.83
C SER A 99 22.51 -2.49 -13.96
N ALA A 100 22.28 -2.29 -12.66
CA ALA A 100 21.94 -3.38 -11.74
C ALA A 100 20.55 -4.01 -12.00
N LEU A 101 19.63 -3.28 -12.62
CA LEU A 101 18.30 -3.78 -13.00
C LEU A 101 18.29 -4.50 -14.36
N SER A 102 19.32 -4.30 -15.18
CA SER A 102 19.44 -4.89 -16.53
C SER A 102 20.30 -6.15 -16.56
N ALA A 103 20.95 -6.50 -15.43
CA ALA A 103 21.74 -7.70 -15.22
C ALA A 103 20.88 -8.79 -14.57
#